data_AF-A0A4Y7T2D8-F1
#
_entry.id   AF-A0A4Y7T2D8-F1
#
_cell.length_a   1.000
_cell.length_b   1.000
_cell.length_c   1.000
_cell.angle_alpha   90.00
_cell.angle_beta   90.00
_cell.angle_gamma   90.00
#
_symmetry.space_group_name_H-M   'P 1'
#
loop_
_entity.id
_entity.type
_entity.pdbx_description
1 polymer ?
#
loop_
_entity_poly.entity_id
_entity_poly.type
_entity_poly.pdbx_seq_one_letter_code
_entity_poly.pdbx_strand_id
1 'polypeptide(L)'
;MGTTSHRIPSFVLSARLRLLCLRLIVFMSLIEAGIRLPDIHDAPHWMSIVHLVIIMVIVVHHTGIAFGPRLFPLLVWADIGLMVAETSGHAGLSISAYGRVVLPLDGERFSRYPSVALVAVADGGLALSLLVLLILKILAILNAWGMSPMRRRVDIALGGPLSPWWRYPANAIFGIKLWERRIP
;
A
#
# COMPACT_ATOMS: atom_id res chain seq x y z
N MET A 1 -5.71 17.17 -37.78
CA MET A 1 -5.55 17.54 -36.34
C MET A 1 -4.62 16.51 -35.70
N GLY A 2 -3.36 16.87 -35.49
CA GLY A 2 -2.40 16.01 -34.79
C GLY A 2 -2.65 16.09 -33.29
N THR A 3 -3.18 15.04 -32.69
CA THR A 3 -3.23 14.93 -31.23
C THR A 3 -1.79 14.78 -30.74
N THR A 4 -1.29 15.79 -30.04
CA THR A 4 -0.03 15.70 -29.31
C THR A 4 -0.16 14.52 -28.33
N SER A 5 0.57 13.44 -28.62
CA SER A 5 0.63 12.29 -27.73
C SER A 5 1.27 12.77 -26.42
N HIS A 6 0.44 13.00 -25.40
CA HIS A 6 0.90 13.28 -24.04
C HIS A 6 1.73 12.07 -23.58
N ARG A 7 3.05 12.17 -23.70
CA ARG A 7 3.98 11.15 -23.21
C ARG A 7 4.06 11.27 -21.69
N ILE A 8 3.47 10.32 -20.99
CA ILE A 8 3.70 10.15 -19.54
C ILE A 8 5.21 9.93 -19.34
N PRO A 9 5.87 10.65 -18.41
CA PRO A 9 7.29 10.46 -18.16
C PRO A 9 7.60 9.01 -17.79
N SER A 10 8.63 8.42 -18.40
CA SER A 10 8.98 7.01 -18.21
C SER A 10 9.33 6.65 -16.76
N PHE A 11 9.80 7.61 -15.96
CA PHE A 11 10.09 7.41 -14.54
C PHE A 11 8.82 7.14 -13.71
N VAL A 12 7.68 7.75 -14.08
CA VAL A 12 6.38 7.57 -13.39
C VAL A 12 5.90 6.14 -13.59
N LEU A 13 6.10 5.57 -14.77
CA LEU A 13 5.73 4.19 -15.08
C LEU A 13 6.81 3.17 -14.66
N SER A 14 7.86 3.60 -13.96
CA SER A 14 8.96 2.72 -13.59
C SER A 14 8.56 1.69 -12.53
N ALA A 15 8.98 0.44 -12.72
CA ALA A 15 8.78 -0.62 -11.73
C ALA A 15 9.43 -0.29 -10.38
N ARG A 16 10.55 0.46 -10.40
CA ARG A 16 11.28 0.87 -9.18
C ARG A 16 10.41 1.72 -8.25
N LEU A 17 9.66 2.68 -8.80
CA LEU A 17 8.81 3.55 -8.00
C LEU A 17 7.65 2.76 -7.38
N ARG A 18 7.01 1.87 -8.15
CA ARG A 18 5.95 0.98 -7.63
C ARG A 18 6.45 0.06 -6.52
N LEU A 19 7.64 -0.49 -6.69
CA LEU A 19 8.29 -1.32 -5.67
C LEU A 19 8.63 -0.54 -4.41
N LEU A 20 9.10 0.71 -4.55
CA LEU A 20 9.34 1.59 -3.41
C LEU A 20 8.04 1.86 -2.64
N CYS A 21 6.96 2.24 -3.34
CA CYS A 21 5.65 2.45 -2.71
C CYS A 21 5.17 1.19 -1.99
N LEU A 22 5.27 0.02 -2.63
CA LEU A 22 4.87 -1.25 -2.02
C LEU A 22 5.64 -1.55 -0.73
N ARG A 23 6.96 -1.32 -0.71
CA ARG A 23 7.79 -1.50 0.49
C ARG A 23 7.41 -0.54 1.60
N LEU A 24 7.15 0.73 1.25
CA LEU A 24 6.70 1.72 2.22
C LEU A 24 5.34 1.33 2.80
N ILE A 25 4.41 0.84 1.97
CA ILE A 25 3.11 0.33 2.43
C ILE A 25 3.32 -0.81 3.42
N VAL A 26 4.05 -1.87 3.05
CA VAL A 26 4.29 -3.02 3.93
C VAL A 26 4.98 -2.59 5.23
N PHE A 27 6.00 -1.75 5.15
CA PHE A 27 6.73 -1.28 6.33
C PHE A 27 5.85 -0.44 7.26
N MET A 28 5.08 0.50 6.73
CA MET A 28 4.19 1.35 7.53
C MET A 28 3.02 0.56 8.12
N SER A 29 2.46 -0.41 7.38
CA SER A 29 1.42 -1.31 7.90
C SER A 29 1.90 -2.18 9.05
N LEU A 30 3.16 -2.63 9.03
CA LEU A 30 3.74 -3.36 10.16
C LEU A 30 3.89 -2.48 11.41
N ILE A 31 4.32 -1.23 11.23
CA ILE A 31 4.38 -0.25 12.33
C ILE A 31 2.98 0.01 12.88
N GLU A 32 2.00 0.30 12.02
CA GLU A 32 0.62 0.55 12.41
C GLU A 32 0.01 -0.63 13.16
N ALA A 33 0.15 -1.86 12.62
CA ALA A 33 -0.34 -3.06 13.26
C ALA A 33 0.34 -3.28 14.63
N GLY A 34 1.66 -3.10 14.73
CA GLY A 34 2.40 -3.24 15.97
C GLY A 34 1.92 -2.28 17.07
N ILE A 35 1.55 -1.06 16.71
CA ILE A 35 1.07 -0.06 17.68
C ILE A 35 -0.42 -0.25 18.02
N ARG A 36 -1.26 -0.67 17.06
CA ARG A 36 -2.70 -0.81 17.27
C ARG A 36 -3.09 -2.12 17.97
N LEU A 37 -2.30 -3.18 17.86
CA LEU A 37 -2.60 -4.48 18.48
C LEU A 37 -2.85 -4.39 20.00
N PRO A 38 -2.04 -3.66 20.80
CA PRO A 38 -2.31 -3.45 22.23
C PRO A 38 -3.64 -2.73 22.51
N ASP A 39 -3.98 -1.71 21.72
CA ASP A 39 -5.18 -0.87 21.94
C ASP A 39 -6.50 -1.61 21.69
N ILE A 40 -6.47 -2.73 20.95
CA ILE A 40 -7.67 -3.55 20.67
C ILE A 40 -8.28 -4.14 21.94
N HIS A 41 -7.49 -4.32 23.00
CA HIS A 41 -7.95 -4.88 24.28
C HIS A 41 -8.80 -3.91 25.11
N ASP A 42 -8.68 -2.59 24.90
CA ASP A 42 -9.40 -1.57 25.68
C ASP A 42 -10.71 -1.10 25.01
N ALA A 43 -10.95 -1.51 23.77
CA ALA A 43 -12.15 -1.11 23.02
C ALA A 43 -13.36 -2.03 23.33
N PRO A 44 -14.61 -1.53 23.15
CA PRO A 44 -15.79 -2.37 23.21
C PRO A 44 -15.66 -3.58 22.29
N HIS A 45 -16.02 -4.78 22.77
CA HIS A 45 -15.80 -6.05 22.05
C HIS A 45 -16.19 -6.03 20.56
N TRP A 46 -17.32 -5.42 20.23
CA TRP A 46 -17.79 -5.35 18.84
C TRP A 46 -16.92 -4.42 17.97
N MET A 47 -16.40 -3.32 18.52
CA MET A 47 -15.46 -2.43 17.82
C MET A 47 -14.12 -3.12 17.59
N SER A 48 -13.64 -3.89 18.57
CA SER A 48 -12.42 -4.70 18.45
C SER A 48 -12.54 -5.75 17.34
N ILE A 49 -13.69 -6.42 17.24
CA ILE A 49 -13.96 -7.39 16.16
C ILE A 49 -13.95 -6.69 14.80
N VAL A 50 -14.64 -5.56 14.66
CA VAL A 50 -14.67 -4.80 13.40
C VAL A 50 -13.27 -4.34 13.00
N HIS A 51 -12.50 -3.78 13.94
CA HIS A 51 -11.11 -3.37 13.69
C HIS A 51 -10.24 -4.55 13.26
N LEU A 52 -10.34 -5.68 13.95
CA LEU A 52 -9.58 -6.88 13.63
C LEU A 52 -9.90 -7.37 12.22
N VAL A 53 -11.18 -7.42 11.84
CA VAL A 53 -11.61 -7.83 10.49
C VAL A 53 -11.04 -6.89 9.43
N ILE A 54 -11.12 -5.57 9.65
CA ILE A 54 -10.56 -4.57 8.73
C ILE A 54 -9.04 -4.75 8.59
N ILE A 55 -8.31 -4.87 9.70
CA ILE A 55 -6.86 -5.09 9.71
C ILE A 55 -6.51 -6.37 8.95
N MET A 56 -7.25 -7.46 9.18
CA MET A 56 -7.02 -8.73 8.46
C MET A 56 -7.25 -8.58 6.96
N VAL A 57 -8.31 -7.89 6.53
CA VAL A 57 -8.56 -7.62 5.10
C VAL A 57 -7.43 -6.81 4.48
N ILE A 58 -6.97 -5.75 5.16
CA ILE A 58 -5.86 -4.89 4.70
C ILE A 58 -4.56 -5.70 4.61
N VAL A 59 -4.22 -6.47 5.66
CA VAL A 59 -3.03 -7.31 5.69
C VAL A 59 -3.07 -8.34 4.56
N VAL A 60 -4.20 -9.02 4.36
CA VAL A 60 -4.38 -9.98 3.26
C VAL A 60 -4.24 -9.28 1.91
N HIS A 61 -4.78 -8.07 1.76
CA HIS A 61 -4.68 -7.30 0.52
C HIS A 61 -3.23 -6.88 0.23
N HIS A 62 -2.53 -6.27 1.18
CA HIS A 62 -1.13 -5.85 1.02
C HIS A 62 -0.21 -7.03 0.76
N THR A 63 -0.43 -8.12 1.49
CA THR A 63 0.29 -9.38 1.32
C THR A 63 0.01 -9.98 -0.06
N GLY A 64 -1.25 -10.01 -0.49
CA GLY A 64 -1.67 -10.45 -1.82
C GLY A 64 -1.04 -9.63 -2.94
N ILE A 65 -1.00 -8.30 -2.80
CA ILE A 65 -0.29 -7.41 -3.74
C ILE A 65 1.20 -7.74 -3.76
N ALA A 66 1.83 -7.98 -2.60
CA ALA A 66 3.26 -8.28 -2.51
C ALA A 66 3.64 -9.65 -3.11
N PHE A 67 2.80 -10.66 -2.92
CA PHE A 67 2.95 -11.97 -3.55
C PHE A 67 2.64 -11.96 -5.06
N GLY A 68 1.97 -10.91 -5.51
CA GLY A 68 1.69 -10.65 -6.90
C GLY A 68 0.48 -11.39 -7.45
N PRO A 69 0.13 -11.09 -8.71
CA PRO A 69 -1.13 -11.51 -9.33
C PRO A 69 -1.24 -13.03 -9.58
N ARG A 70 -0.17 -13.81 -9.37
CA ARG A 70 -0.23 -15.27 -9.46
C ARG A 70 -0.92 -15.91 -8.26
N LEU A 71 -0.67 -15.37 -7.07
CA LEU A 71 -1.23 -15.90 -5.83
C LEU A 71 -2.54 -15.20 -5.46
N PHE A 72 -2.69 -13.93 -5.82
CA PHE A 72 -3.89 -13.15 -5.52
C PHE A 72 -4.42 -12.43 -6.77
N PRO A 73 -5.12 -13.13 -7.67
CA PRO A 73 -5.66 -12.55 -8.89
C PRO A 73 -6.93 -11.74 -8.61
N LEU A 74 -6.79 -10.54 -8.03
CA LEU A 74 -7.90 -9.60 -7.90
C LEU A 74 -8.25 -8.99 -9.26
N LEU A 75 -9.56 -8.80 -9.50
CA LEU A 75 -10.02 -7.97 -10.61
C LEU A 75 -9.51 -6.54 -10.42
N VAL A 76 -9.01 -5.93 -11.49
CA VAL A 76 -8.39 -4.59 -11.47
C VAL A 76 -9.30 -3.55 -10.80
N TRP A 77 -10.61 -3.59 -11.06
CA TRP A 77 -11.57 -2.66 -10.45
C TRP A 77 -11.79 -2.90 -8.95
N ALA A 78 -11.80 -4.17 -8.52
CA ALA A 78 -11.95 -4.50 -7.10
C ALA A 78 -10.73 -4.05 -6.31
N ASP A 79 -9.53 -4.27 -6.87
CA ASP A 79 -8.28 -3.78 -6.29
C ASP A 79 -8.23 -2.25 -6.23
N ILE A 80 -8.61 -1.54 -7.31
CA ILE A 80 -8.70 -0.07 -7.29
C ILE A 80 -9.69 0.40 -6.22
N GLY A 81 -10.87 -0.20 -6.15
CA GLY A 81 -11.88 0.14 -5.15
C GLY A 81 -11.37 -0.06 -3.72
N LEU A 82 -10.64 -1.16 -3.48
CA LEU A 82 -10.04 -1.45 -2.18
C LEU A 82 -8.92 -0.47 -1.84
N MET A 83 -8.04 -0.14 -2.79
CA MET A 83 -7.01 0.88 -2.61
C MET A 83 -7.59 2.26 -2.33
N VAL A 84 -8.70 2.65 -2.97
CA VAL A 84 -9.41 3.90 -2.70
C VAL A 84 -9.97 3.89 -1.28
N ALA A 85 -10.68 2.82 -0.89
CA ALA A 85 -11.24 2.69 0.44
C ALA A 85 -10.17 2.75 1.55
N GLU A 86 -9.05 2.04 1.37
CA GLU A 86 -7.90 2.09 2.28
C GLU A 86 -7.30 3.49 2.34
N THR A 87 -7.02 4.10 1.18
CA THR A 87 -6.44 5.46 1.12
C THR A 87 -7.32 6.47 1.85
N SER A 88 -8.63 6.44 1.61
CA SER A 88 -9.60 7.32 2.29
C SER A 88 -9.67 7.04 3.79
N GLY A 89 -9.63 5.78 4.20
CA GLY A 89 -9.60 5.38 5.61
C GLY A 89 -8.37 5.93 6.34
N HIS A 90 -7.17 5.65 5.82
CA HIS A 90 -5.93 6.12 6.44
C HIS A 90 -5.77 7.64 6.35
N ALA A 91 -6.21 8.29 5.27
CA ALA A 91 -6.21 9.75 5.18
C ALA A 91 -7.17 10.38 6.21
N GLY A 92 -8.38 9.83 6.36
CA GLY A 92 -9.35 10.28 7.36
C GLY A 92 -8.84 10.11 8.79
N LEU A 93 -8.27 8.94 9.10
CA LEU A 93 -7.65 8.66 10.39
C LEU A 93 -6.48 9.60 10.66
N SER A 94 -5.57 9.78 9.69
CA SER A 94 -4.44 10.70 9.81
C SER A 94 -4.91 12.14 10.03
N ILE A 95 -5.87 12.66 9.24
CA ILE A 95 -6.42 14.01 9.43
C ILE A 95 -7.09 14.15 10.80
N SER A 96 -7.83 13.13 11.27
CA SER A 96 -8.46 13.17 12.59
C SER A 96 -7.43 13.16 13.72
N ALA A 97 -6.35 12.37 13.59
CA ALA A 97 -5.27 12.28 14.56
C ALA A 97 -4.42 13.55 14.56
N TYR A 98 -3.98 14.02 13.40
CA TYR A 98 -3.29 15.31 13.25
C TYR A 98 -4.16 16.47 13.68
N GLY A 99 -5.46 16.46 13.38
CA GLY A 99 -6.41 17.44 13.87
C GLY A 99 -6.43 17.49 15.39
N ARG A 100 -6.42 16.33 16.06
CA ARG A 100 -6.32 16.24 17.54
C ARG A 100 -4.94 16.61 18.09
N VAL A 101 -3.87 16.43 17.32
CA VAL A 101 -2.48 16.72 17.73
C VAL A 101 -2.10 18.19 17.50
N VAL A 102 -2.58 18.80 16.41
CA VAL A 102 -2.24 20.17 15.97
C VAL A 102 -3.26 21.19 16.48
N LEU A 103 -4.55 20.86 16.52
CA LEU A 103 -5.51 21.70 17.25
C LEU A 103 -5.39 21.35 18.73
N PRO A 104 -5.09 22.32 19.62
CA PRO A 104 -4.80 22.09 21.02
C PRO A 104 -6.11 21.88 21.80
N LEU A 105 -6.93 20.92 21.39
CA LEU A 105 -8.10 20.52 22.16
C LEU A 105 -7.73 19.56 23.30
N ASP A 106 -6.52 18.95 23.28
CA ASP A 106 -6.08 17.97 24.28
C ASP A 106 -4.54 17.85 24.38
N GLY A 107 -3.85 18.95 24.68
CA GLY A 107 -2.37 18.98 24.80
C GLY A 107 -1.78 17.97 25.80
N GLU A 108 -2.57 17.46 26.75
CA GLU A 108 -2.15 16.43 27.70
C GLU A 108 -2.00 15.03 27.10
N ARG A 109 -2.71 14.71 26.00
CA ARG A 109 -2.63 13.35 25.41
C ARG A 109 -1.32 13.11 24.67
N PHE A 110 -0.76 14.14 24.06
CA PHE A 110 0.50 14.04 23.31
C PHE A 110 1.69 13.76 24.24
N SER A 111 1.76 14.41 25.40
CA SER A 111 2.82 14.16 26.39
C SER A 111 2.69 12.78 27.05
N ARG A 112 1.45 12.29 27.20
CA ARG A 112 1.18 11.00 27.85
C ARG A 112 1.33 9.80 26.90
N TYR A 113 1.12 9.99 25.59
CA TYR A 113 1.15 8.92 24.59
C TYR A 113 1.86 9.33 23.28
N PRO A 114 3.20 9.36 23.24
CA PRO A 114 3.95 9.67 22.02
C PRO A 114 3.70 8.67 20.87
N SER A 115 3.20 7.47 21.19
CA SER A 115 2.75 6.47 20.22
C SER A 115 1.67 7.00 19.27
N VAL A 116 0.81 7.92 19.73
CA VAL A 116 -0.24 8.54 18.90
C VAL A 116 0.36 9.33 17.73
N ALA A 117 1.48 10.03 17.97
CA ALA A 117 2.19 10.75 16.92
C ALA A 117 2.79 9.78 15.89
N LEU A 118 3.34 8.66 16.36
CA LEU A 118 3.90 7.63 15.49
C LEU A 118 2.83 6.96 14.63
N VAL A 119 1.65 6.69 15.20
CA VAL A 119 0.48 6.18 14.46
C VAL A 119 0.02 7.17 13.42
N ALA A 120 -0.11 8.45 13.77
CA ALA A 120 -0.53 9.49 12.83
C ALA A 120 0.43 9.64 11.64
N VAL A 121 1.74 9.57 11.90
CA VAL A 121 2.80 9.58 10.88
C VAL A 121 2.73 8.32 10.02
N ALA A 122 2.54 7.14 10.63
CA ALA A 122 2.42 5.87 9.91
C ALA A 122 1.17 5.88 9.00
N ASP A 123 0.00 6.26 9.52
CA ASP A 123 -1.24 6.41 8.77
C ASP A 123 -1.10 7.40 7.61
N GLY A 124 -0.46 8.56 7.86
CA GLY A 124 -0.23 9.57 6.84
C GLY A 124 0.73 9.08 5.74
N GLY A 125 1.82 8.43 6.14
CA GLY A 125 2.78 7.82 5.22
C GLY A 125 2.16 6.70 4.39
N LEU A 126 1.29 5.89 5.00
CA LEU A 126 0.56 4.82 4.32
C LEU A 126 -0.44 5.39 3.32
N ALA A 127 -1.26 6.36 3.72
CA ALA A 127 -2.22 7.03 2.83
C ALA A 127 -1.53 7.65 1.62
N LEU A 128 -0.39 8.35 1.82
CA LEU A 128 0.38 8.93 0.73
C LEU A 128 0.96 7.85 -0.19
N SER A 129 1.52 6.78 0.37
CA SER A 129 2.11 5.69 -0.41
C SER A 129 1.07 4.95 -1.24
N LEU A 130 -0.10 4.69 -0.65
CA LEU A 130 -1.26 4.09 -1.33
C LEU A 130 -1.79 5.01 -2.44
N LEU A 131 -1.92 6.31 -2.17
CA LEU A 131 -2.36 7.30 -3.16
C LEU A 131 -1.41 7.35 -4.36
N VAL A 132 -0.10 7.42 -4.11
CA VAL A 132 0.90 7.39 -5.19
C VAL A 132 0.77 6.10 -5.98
N LEU A 133 0.74 4.93 -5.31
CA LEU A 133 0.62 3.64 -5.99
C LEU A 133 -0.67 3.54 -6.82
N LEU A 134 -1.79 4.06 -6.31
CA LEU A 134 -3.07 4.13 -7.00
C LEU A 134 -2.99 4.98 -8.27
N ILE A 135 -2.40 6.19 -8.18
CA ILE A 135 -2.16 7.06 -9.34
C ILE A 135 -1.30 6.33 -10.38
N LEU A 136 -0.20 5.70 -9.94
CA LEU A 136 0.68 4.94 -10.84
C LEU A 136 -0.03 3.78 -11.52
N LYS A 137 -0.98 3.14 -10.83
CA LYS A 137 -1.79 2.04 -11.36
C LYS A 137 -2.81 2.54 -12.38
N ILE A 138 -3.52 3.62 -12.08
CA ILE A 138 -4.45 4.27 -13.01
C ILE A 138 -3.71 4.72 -14.28
N LEU A 139 -2.56 5.38 -14.15
CA LEU A 139 -1.74 5.80 -15.30
C LEU A 139 -1.27 4.59 -16.13
N ALA A 140 -0.93 3.47 -15.49
CA ALA A 140 -0.58 2.23 -16.19
C ALA A 140 -1.74 1.70 -17.03
N ILE A 141 -2.95 1.70 -16.46
CA ILE A 141 -4.17 1.23 -17.11
C ILE A 141 -4.53 2.14 -18.28
N LEU A 142 -4.51 3.45 -18.07
CA LEU A 142 -4.76 4.44 -19.14
C LEU A 142 -3.77 4.29 -20.29
N ASN A 143 -2.49 4.07 -19.99
CA ASN A 143 -1.47 3.83 -21.02
C ASN A 143 -1.66 2.48 -21.74
N ALA A 144 -2.16 1.46 -21.04
CA ALA A 144 -2.43 0.14 -21.63
C ALA A 144 -3.73 0.07 -22.43
N TRP A 145 -4.66 1.01 -22.22
CA TRP A 145 -5.99 1.02 -22.84
C TRP A 145 -6.00 1.12 -24.37
N GLY A 146 -4.86 1.46 -24.99
CA GLY A 146 -4.68 1.47 -26.44
C GLY A 146 -4.11 0.19 -27.08
N MET A 147 -3.72 -0.85 -26.31
CA MET A 147 -2.94 -1.99 -26.85
C MET A 147 -3.52 -3.40 -26.60
N SER A 148 -4.84 -3.58 -26.66
CA SER A 148 -5.56 -4.87 -26.47
C SER A 148 -5.63 -5.38 -25.03
N PRO A 149 -6.54 -6.33 -24.72
CA PRO A 149 -7.56 -6.18 -23.69
C PRO A 149 -6.98 -6.08 -22.29
N MET A 150 -7.74 -5.42 -21.40
CA MET A 150 -7.52 -5.18 -19.96
C MET A 150 -7.13 -6.41 -19.10
N ARG A 151 -6.90 -7.57 -19.71
CA ARG A 151 -6.27 -8.76 -19.14
C ARG A 151 -4.73 -8.72 -19.13
N ARG A 152 -4.06 -7.77 -19.82
CA ARG A 152 -2.59 -7.70 -19.81
C ARG A 152 -2.11 -7.18 -18.45
N ARG A 153 -1.65 -8.13 -17.64
CA ARG A 153 -1.29 -8.01 -16.22
C ARG A 153 -0.16 -6.99 -16.05
N VAL A 154 -0.32 -6.08 -15.09
CA VAL A 154 0.74 -5.14 -14.70
C VAL A 154 1.55 -5.80 -13.60
N ASP A 155 2.58 -6.56 -13.99
CA ASP A 155 3.49 -7.16 -13.02
C ASP A 155 4.36 -6.08 -12.35
N ILE A 156 4.41 -6.09 -11.02
CA ILE A 156 5.18 -5.14 -10.20
C ILE A 156 6.67 -5.51 -10.16
N ALA A 157 6.99 -6.81 -10.26
CA ALA A 157 8.35 -7.34 -10.34
C ALA A 157 8.57 -8.18 -11.61
N LEU A 158 9.74 -8.03 -12.24
CA LEU A 158 10.16 -8.80 -13.42
C LEU A 158 10.54 -10.23 -13.00
N GLY A 159 9.58 -11.16 -12.98
CA GLY A 159 9.81 -12.57 -12.71
C GLY A 159 9.48 -13.44 -13.93
N GLY A 160 10.46 -14.17 -14.45
CA GLY A 160 10.22 -15.15 -15.51
C GLY A 160 9.25 -16.27 -15.08
N PRO A 161 8.58 -16.95 -16.04
CA PRO A 161 7.61 -18.01 -15.76
C PRO A 161 8.14 -19.18 -14.93
N LEU A 162 9.45 -19.44 -14.97
CA LEU A 162 10.11 -20.56 -14.29
C LEU A 162 10.72 -20.23 -12.92
N SER A 163 10.52 -19.02 -12.40
CA SER A 163 11.06 -18.66 -11.07
C SER A 163 10.19 -19.24 -9.93
N PRO A 164 10.80 -19.71 -8.82
CA PRO A 164 10.05 -20.12 -7.63
C PRO A 164 9.07 -19.04 -7.18
N TRP A 165 7.87 -19.44 -6.75
CA TRP A 165 6.79 -18.51 -6.37
C TRP A 165 7.22 -17.49 -5.30
N TRP A 166 8.12 -17.90 -4.38
CA TRP A 166 8.66 -17.05 -3.32
C TRP A 166 9.67 -16.00 -3.79
N ARG A 167 10.26 -16.13 -4.99
CA ARG A 167 11.19 -15.11 -5.51
C ARG A 167 10.50 -13.80 -5.84
N TYR A 168 9.21 -13.84 -6.22
CA TYR A 168 8.44 -12.64 -6.50
C TYR A 168 8.29 -11.72 -5.27
N PRO A 169 7.72 -12.18 -4.13
CA PRO A 169 7.61 -11.37 -2.92
C PRO A 169 8.99 -10.98 -2.38
N ALA A 170 9.98 -11.86 -2.48
CA ALA A 170 11.34 -11.57 -2.05
C ALA A 170 11.99 -10.44 -2.88
N ASN A 171 11.77 -10.42 -4.19
CA ASN A 171 12.20 -9.32 -5.05
C ASN A 171 11.37 -8.05 -4.80
N ALA A 172 10.09 -8.19 -4.52
CA ALA A 172 9.21 -7.08 -4.20
C ALA A 172 9.71 -6.33 -2.95
N ILE A 173 9.98 -7.07 -1.88
CA ILE A 173 10.38 -6.55 -0.56
C ILE A 173 11.86 -6.13 -0.54
N PHE A 174 12.77 -7.01 -0.94
CA PHE A 174 14.22 -6.80 -0.77
C PHE A 174 14.93 -6.27 -2.03
N GLY A 175 14.37 -6.51 -3.20
CA GLY A 175 14.91 -6.04 -4.48
C GLY A 175 15.80 -7.07 -5.17
N ILE A 176 15.93 -6.90 -6.49
CA ILE A 176 16.57 -7.88 -7.37
C ILE A 176 18.06 -8.09 -7.02
N LYS A 177 18.79 -7.00 -6.69
CA LYS A 177 20.24 -7.04 -6.45
C LYS A 177 20.65 -7.91 -5.24
N LEU A 178 19.76 -8.08 -4.26
CA LEU A 178 20.04 -8.87 -3.06
C LEU A 178 20.03 -10.38 -3.36
N TRP A 179 19.26 -10.78 -4.37
CA TRP A 179 19.07 -12.20 -4.76
C TRP A 179 19.90 -12.62 -5.98
N GLU A 180 20.36 -11.67 -6.79
CA GLU A 180 21.34 -11.92 -7.86
C GLU A 180 22.73 -12.22 -7.32
N ARG A 181 23.06 -11.70 -6.14
CA ARG A 181 24.16 -12.24 -5.34
C ARG A 181 23.71 -13.62 -4.89
N ARG A 182 24.29 -14.67 -5.47
CA ARG A 182 24.05 -16.07 -5.10
C ARG A 182 24.32 -16.24 -3.60
N ILE A 183 23.30 -16.03 -2.78
CA ILE A 183 23.28 -16.53 -1.41
C ILE A 183 23.10 -18.05 -1.59
N PRO A 184 24.07 -18.86 -1.13
CA PRO A 184 24.08 -20.31 -1.35
C PRO A 184 22.80 -20.98 -0.86
#